data_AF-A0AA43FKD9-F1
#
_entry.id   AF-A0AA43FKD9-F1
#
_cell.length_a   1.000
_cell.length_b   1.000
_cell.length_c   1.000
_cell.angle_alpha   90.00
_cell.angle_beta   90.00
_cell.angle_gamma   90.00
#
_symmetry.space_group_name_H-M   'P 1'
#
loop_
_entity.id
_entity.type
_entity.pdbx_description
1 polymer ?
#
loop_
_entity_poly.entity_id
_entity_poly.type
_entity_poly.pdbx_seq_one_letter_code
_entity_poly.pdbx_strand_id
1 'polypeptide(L)'
;MKSFAAKILFRLALAMATLGAVLFWNVDFLKIVFLGEHSTTLSLILNGFILVLFLSGMLKIVSALLHYRAQERQTELFLRIKEEGNIKALEELSHSSLIYRRYAKVKQLHERRTPISHGAISSVTLAEESLYVSYPRFVNNILILTGVFGTIISLILALAGASSVLKTSVAGQGMWMIINGMNTALTTTGAAIVCYFFFTYFYQKLLDAQTLLFSRIEDVTLTHIVPEFSFDAETVNYKIENMVTRVMELLKAFGESAQMEQRAPMELAEIKERLMRLDEMVELGRRQAELTAAMIEKSEELHKTMRRGFRLED
;
A
#
# COMPACT_ATOMS: atom_id res chain seq x y z
N MET A 1 19.16 10.39 4.19
CA MET A 1 19.32 9.46 3.04
C MET A 1 18.82 10.12 1.76
N LYS A 2 19.32 9.78 0.56
CA LYS A 2 18.79 10.37 -0.68
C LYS A 2 17.41 9.77 -1.00
N SER A 3 16.35 10.58 -0.93
CA SER A 3 14.96 10.20 -1.28
C SER A 3 14.91 9.48 -2.63
N PHE A 4 14.30 8.29 -2.65
CA PHE A 4 14.16 7.49 -3.88
C PHE A 4 13.15 8.14 -4.82
N ALA A 5 12.06 8.67 -4.28
CA ALA A 5 11.06 9.42 -5.03
C ALA A 5 11.68 10.66 -5.69
N ALA A 6 12.61 11.36 -5.03
CA ALA A 6 13.32 12.51 -5.61
C ALA A 6 14.19 12.11 -6.82
N LYS A 7 14.84 10.94 -6.78
CA LYS A 7 15.61 10.42 -7.93
C LYS A 7 14.69 10.11 -9.11
N ILE A 8 13.52 9.51 -8.86
CA ILE A 8 12.55 9.21 -9.92
C ILE A 8 11.97 10.51 -10.50
N LEU A 9 11.61 11.48 -9.65
CA LEU A 9 11.13 12.78 -10.10
C LEU A 9 12.15 13.49 -10.98
N PHE A 10 13.44 13.46 -10.62
CA PHE A 10 14.50 14.03 -11.45
C PHE A 10 14.61 13.30 -12.81
N ARG A 11 14.57 11.97 -12.82
CA ARG A 11 14.57 11.19 -14.06
C ARG A 11 13.34 11.46 -14.92
N LEU A 12 12.17 11.64 -14.30
CA LEU A 12 10.92 11.99 -14.99
C LEU A 12 11.01 13.39 -15.59
N ALA A 13 11.49 14.38 -14.84
CA ALA A 13 11.69 15.73 -15.35
C ALA A 13 12.68 15.75 -16.53
N LEU A 14 13.80 15.03 -16.40
CA LEU A 14 14.78 14.88 -17.49
C LEU A 14 14.15 14.20 -18.70
N ALA A 15 13.44 13.10 -18.52
CA ALA A 15 12.80 12.36 -19.60
C ALA A 15 11.71 13.19 -20.32
N MET A 16 10.89 13.92 -19.55
CA MET A 16 9.89 14.84 -20.11
C MET A 16 10.55 16.00 -20.86
N ALA A 17 11.68 16.54 -20.37
CA ALA A 17 12.44 17.57 -21.06
C ALA A 17 13.06 17.04 -22.36
N THR A 18 13.64 15.83 -22.33
CA THR A 18 14.19 15.20 -23.54
C THR A 18 13.09 14.87 -24.55
N LEU A 19 11.95 14.37 -24.10
CA LEU A 19 10.83 14.07 -24.97
C LEU A 19 10.27 15.35 -25.58
N GLY A 20 10.09 16.41 -24.78
CA GLY A 20 9.72 17.74 -25.27
C GLY A 20 10.71 18.31 -26.28
N ALA A 21 12.02 18.16 -26.04
CA ALA A 21 13.07 18.60 -26.97
C ALA A 21 13.05 17.81 -28.29
N VAL A 22 12.87 16.48 -28.23
CA VAL A 22 12.76 15.62 -29.43
C VAL A 22 11.51 15.97 -30.24
N LEU A 23 10.38 16.23 -29.57
CA LEU A 23 9.14 16.67 -30.21
C LEU A 23 9.25 18.08 -30.80
N PHE A 24 9.99 18.98 -30.15
CA PHE A 24 10.25 20.33 -30.66
C PHE A 24 11.22 20.32 -31.84
N TRP A 25 12.18 19.40 -31.87
CA TRP A 25 13.10 19.24 -33.00
C TRP A 25 12.38 18.60 -34.20
N ASN A 26 11.48 17.65 -33.95
CA ASN A 26 10.70 16.95 -34.98
C ASN A 26 9.26 17.42 -35.00
N VAL A 27 9.04 18.74 -35.15
CA VAL A 27 7.69 19.31 -35.25
C VAL A 27 6.91 18.67 -36.40
N ASP A 28 7.60 18.27 -37.47
CA ASP A 28 7.00 17.56 -38.60
C ASP A 28 6.53 16.15 -38.21
N PHE A 29 7.23 15.45 -37.33
CA PHE A 29 6.76 14.17 -36.76
C PHE A 29 5.52 14.38 -35.88
N LEU A 30 5.49 15.47 -35.10
CA LEU A 30 4.30 15.84 -34.32
C LEU A 30 3.11 16.18 -35.24
N LYS A 31 3.37 16.90 -36.33
CA LYS A 31 2.35 17.23 -37.31
C LYS A 31 1.85 15.99 -38.03
N ILE A 32 2.71 15.04 -38.38
CA ILE A 32 2.33 13.80 -39.06
C ILE A 32 1.55 12.87 -38.11
N VAL A 33 1.99 12.72 -36.86
CA VAL A 33 1.38 11.78 -35.89
C VAL A 33 0.14 12.36 -35.22
N PHE A 34 0.13 13.65 -34.85
CA PHE A 34 -0.96 14.28 -34.10
C PHE A 34 -1.83 15.24 -34.91
N LEU A 35 -1.27 16.01 -35.86
CA LEU A 35 -2.02 17.04 -36.61
C LEU A 35 -2.27 16.68 -38.09
N GLY A 36 -2.07 15.42 -38.51
CA GLY A 36 -1.82 15.00 -39.91
C GLY A 36 -2.29 15.98 -40.98
N GLU A 37 -1.41 16.36 -41.92
CA GLU A 37 -1.68 17.36 -42.99
C GLU A 37 -2.96 17.09 -43.83
N HIS A 38 -3.56 15.89 -43.70
CA HIS A 38 -4.81 15.47 -44.31
C HIS A 38 -5.80 14.85 -43.28
N SER A 39 -5.84 15.35 -42.05
CA SER A 39 -6.61 14.75 -40.95
C SER A 39 -8.09 15.12 -40.98
N THR A 40 -8.95 14.11 -40.96
CA THR A 40 -10.37 14.25 -40.65
C THR A 40 -10.52 14.80 -39.23
N THR A 41 -11.52 15.65 -38.96
CA THR A 41 -11.82 16.21 -37.62
C THR A 41 -11.82 15.13 -36.52
N LEU A 42 -12.24 13.91 -36.87
CA LEU A 42 -12.28 12.76 -35.98
C LEU A 42 -10.89 12.26 -35.54
N SER A 43 -9.89 12.25 -36.43
CA SER A 43 -8.50 11.88 -36.09
C SER A 43 -7.90 12.85 -35.09
N LEU A 44 -8.16 14.14 -35.28
CA LEU A 44 -7.70 15.19 -34.37
C LEU A 44 -8.34 15.06 -32.98
N ILE A 45 -9.64 14.73 -32.93
CA ILE A 45 -10.35 14.49 -31.65
C ILE A 45 -9.75 13.28 -30.92
N LEU A 46 -9.54 12.15 -31.62
CA LEU A 46 -9.00 10.94 -31.00
C LEU A 46 -7.56 11.12 -30.50
N ASN A 47 -6.69 11.67 -31.34
CA ASN A 47 -5.29 11.93 -30.98
C ASN A 47 -5.18 12.99 -29.88
N GLY A 48 -6.02 14.02 -29.93
CA GLY A 48 -6.14 15.02 -28.87
C GLY A 48 -6.57 14.40 -27.55
N PHE A 49 -7.55 13.47 -27.57
CA PHE A 49 -7.98 12.76 -26.37
C PHE A 49 -6.86 11.88 -25.78
N ILE A 50 -6.11 11.15 -26.61
CA ILE A 50 -4.92 10.39 -26.18
C ILE A 50 -3.91 11.31 -25.50
N LEU A 51 -3.62 12.47 -26.10
CA LEU A 51 -2.66 13.43 -25.58
C LEU A 51 -3.11 14.03 -24.24
N VAL A 52 -4.39 14.40 -24.12
CA VAL A 52 -4.96 14.92 -22.86
C VAL A 52 -4.94 13.86 -21.77
N LEU A 53 -5.32 12.62 -22.08
CA LEU A 53 -5.24 11.49 -21.12
C LEU A 53 -3.80 11.24 -20.67
N PHE A 54 -2.85 11.24 -21.60
CA PHE A 54 -1.44 11.06 -21.31
C PHE A 54 -0.92 12.18 -20.40
N LEU A 55 -1.15 13.44 -20.73
CA LEU A 55 -0.72 14.59 -19.92
C LEU A 55 -1.36 14.56 -18.52
N SER A 56 -2.67 14.31 -18.44
CA SER A 56 -3.38 14.18 -17.16
C SER A 56 -2.79 13.06 -16.29
N GLY A 57 -2.54 11.90 -16.90
CA GLY A 57 -1.88 10.78 -16.24
C GLY A 57 -0.50 11.15 -15.72
N MET A 58 0.33 11.81 -16.55
CA MET A 58 1.68 12.22 -16.18
C MET A 58 1.67 13.20 -15.01
N LEU A 59 0.76 14.19 -15.02
CA LEU A 59 0.58 15.12 -13.89
C LEU A 59 0.21 14.37 -12.60
N LYS A 60 -0.66 13.36 -12.69
CA LYS A 60 -1.02 12.53 -11.53
C LYS A 60 0.13 11.67 -11.03
N ILE A 61 0.96 11.09 -11.90
CA ILE A 61 2.20 10.38 -11.49
C ILE A 61 3.13 11.34 -10.75
N VAL A 62 3.35 12.55 -11.28
CA VAL A 62 4.20 13.57 -10.63
C VAL A 62 3.63 13.94 -9.26
N SER A 63 2.33 14.19 -9.16
CA SER A 63 1.65 14.49 -7.89
C SER A 63 1.82 13.35 -6.87
N ALA A 64 1.68 12.09 -7.30
CA ALA A 64 1.85 10.93 -6.43
C ALA A 64 3.30 10.76 -5.97
N LEU A 65 4.28 10.95 -6.86
CA LEU A 65 5.70 10.93 -6.50
C LEU A 65 6.08 12.06 -5.54
N LEU A 66 5.51 13.26 -5.69
CA LEU A 66 5.71 14.37 -4.76
C LEU A 66 5.13 14.04 -3.37
N HIS A 67 3.95 13.41 -3.34
CA HIS A 67 3.36 12.89 -2.10
C HIS A 67 4.30 11.88 -1.43
N TYR A 68 4.78 10.86 -2.16
CA TYR A 68 5.70 9.86 -1.62
C TYR A 68 7.05 10.44 -1.18
N ARG A 69 7.56 11.46 -1.89
CA ARG A 69 8.76 12.20 -1.46
C ARG A 69 8.53 12.90 -0.12
N ALA A 70 7.37 13.51 0.08
CA ALA A 70 7.03 14.15 1.35
C ALA A 70 6.94 13.11 2.48
N GLN A 71 6.31 11.95 2.22
CA GLN A 71 6.22 10.86 3.18
C GLN A 71 7.61 10.30 3.56
N GLU A 72 8.50 10.05 2.60
CA GLU A 72 9.88 9.61 2.88
C GLU A 72 10.61 10.57 3.83
N ARG A 73 10.45 11.89 3.63
CA ARG A 73 11.07 12.90 4.49
C ARG A 73 10.53 12.87 5.92
N GLN A 74 9.23 12.64 6.08
CA GLN A 74 8.60 12.53 7.41
C GLN A 74 9.04 11.26 8.13
N THR A 75 9.17 10.13 7.43
CA THR A 75 9.73 8.91 8.00
C THR A 75 11.18 9.09 8.45
N GLU A 76 12.02 9.78 7.66
CA GLU A 76 13.40 10.09 8.06
C GLU A 76 13.45 11.04 9.28
N LEU A 77 12.57 12.03 9.34
CA LEU A 77 12.47 12.94 10.48
C LEU A 77 12.01 12.21 11.75
N PHE A 78 11.04 11.31 11.64
CA PHE A 78 10.60 10.45 12.76
C PHE A 78 11.77 9.61 13.32
N LEU A 79 12.57 9.01 12.44
CA LEU A 79 13.74 8.23 12.86
C LEU A 79 14.75 9.07 13.62
N ARG A 80 15.09 10.26 13.11
CA ARG A 80 16.01 11.18 13.81
C ARG A 80 15.50 11.58 15.19
N ILE A 81 14.21 11.91 15.31
CA ILE A 81 13.60 12.23 16.60
C ILE A 81 13.72 11.06 17.58
N LYS A 82 13.51 9.82 17.10
CA LYS A 82 13.63 8.61 17.92
C LYS A 82 15.09 8.33 18.32
N GLU A 83 16.05 8.52 17.44
CA GLU A 83 17.49 8.41 17.73
C GLU A 83 17.94 9.44 18.77
N GLU A 84 17.42 10.68 18.68
CA GLU A 84 17.72 11.77 19.62
C GLU A 84 16.98 11.64 20.97
N GLY A 85 16.01 10.72 21.08
CA GLY A 85 15.23 10.48 22.30
C GLY A 85 14.27 11.62 22.69
N ASN A 86 14.06 12.61 21.81
CA ASN A 86 13.25 13.78 22.10
C ASN A 86 11.76 13.54 21.77
N ILE A 87 11.04 12.91 22.69
CA ILE A 87 9.60 12.58 22.51
C ILE A 87 8.74 13.83 22.23
N LYS A 88 9.12 15.02 22.72
CA LYS A 88 8.37 16.26 22.44
C LYS A 88 8.47 16.70 20.98
N ALA A 89 9.57 16.36 20.30
CA ALA A 89 9.74 16.67 18.89
C ALA A 89 8.82 15.86 17.96
N LEU A 90 8.12 14.83 18.47
CA LEU A 90 7.08 14.14 17.70
C LEU A 90 5.92 15.07 17.27
N GLU A 91 5.73 16.21 17.93
CA GLU A 91 4.77 17.26 17.51
C GLU A 91 5.20 17.99 16.22
N GLU A 92 6.47 17.93 15.84
CA GLU A 92 6.99 18.52 14.59
C GLU A 92 6.61 17.70 13.35
N LEU A 93 6.16 16.45 13.54
CA LEU A 93 5.70 15.61 12.45
C LEU A 93 4.35 16.06 11.92
N SER A 94 4.22 16.03 10.59
CA SER A 94 2.94 16.32 9.97
C SER A 94 1.92 15.25 10.35
N HIS A 95 0.76 15.68 10.87
CA HIS A 95 -0.34 14.79 11.23
C HIS A 95 -0.91 13.99 10.05
N SER A 96 -0.71 14.46 8.81
CA SER A 96 -1.10 13.75 7.59
C SER A 96 -0.06 12.73 7.12
N SER A 97 1.11 12.66 7.77
CA SER A 97 2.14 11.68 7.40
C SER A 97 1.71 10.27 7.77
N LEU A 98 2.05 9.32 6.90
CA LEU A 98 1.74 7.91 7.10
C LEU A 98 2.37 7.40 8.40
N ILE A 99 3.61 7.80 8.68
CA ILE A 99 4.34 7.38 9.88
C ILE A 99 3.71 7.93 11.17
N TYR A 100 3.28 9.20 11.19
CA TYR A 100 2.60 9.77 12.35
C TYR A 100 1.27 9.07 12.60
N ARG A 101 0.46 8.91 11.54
CA ARG A 101 -0.81 8.20 11.63
C ARG A 101 -0.64 6.78 12.13
N ARG A 102 0.43 6.10 11.68
CA ARG A 102 0.80 4.75 12.11
C ARG A 102 1.09 4.73 13.62
N TYR A 103 1.97 5.61 14.07
CA TYR A 103 2.33 5.75 15.48
C TYR A 103 1.10 6.07 16.34
N ALA A 104 0.31 7.06 15.95
CA ALA A 104 -0.90 7.45 16.68
C ALA A 104 -1.93 6.31 16.75
N LYS A 105 -2.09 5.52 15.67
CA LYS A 105 -3.00 4.38 15.66
C LYS A 105 -2.53 3.27 16.59
N VAL A 106 -1.25 2.94 16.57
CA VAL A 106 -0.67 1.93 17.47
C VAL A 106 -0.78 2.37 18.93
N LYS A 107 -0.44 3.63 19.24
CA LYS A 107 -0.60 4.22 20.57
C LYS A 107 -2.06 4.18 21.04
N GLN A 108 -3.02 4.53 20.18
CA GLN A 108 -4.45 4.49 20.53
C GLN A 108 -4.94 3.06 20.81
N LEU A 109 -4.49 2.07 20.03
CA LEU A 109 -4.85 0.66 20.26
C LEU A 109 -4.26 0.14 21.57
N HIS A 110 -3.04 0.57 21.91
CA HIS A 110 -2.41 0.27 23.18
C HIS A 110 -3.15 0.88 24.37
N GLU A 111 -3.50 2.17 24.30
CA GLU A 111 -4.28 2.87 25.34
C GLU A 111 -5.63 2.19 25.60
N ARG A 112 -6.24 1.60 24.56
CA ARG A 112 -7.49 0.85 24.65
C ARG A 112 -7.31 -0.62 25.04
N ARG A 113 -6.08 -1.07 25.30
CA ARG A 113 -5.72 -2.47 25.62
C ARG A 113 -6.21 -3.47 24.58
N THR A 114 -6.27 -3.06 23.32
CA THR A 114 -6.65 -3.95 22.21
C THR A 114 -5.41 -4.58 21.59
N PRO A 115 -5.46 -5.87 21.17
CA PRO A 115 -4.35 -6.49 20.46
C PRO A 115 -3.97 -5.71 19.20
N ILE A 116 -2.68 -5.42 19.05
CA ILE A 116 -2.16 -4.69 17.88
C ILE A 116 -1.98 -5.68 16.73
N SER A 117 -2.95 -5.74 15.81
CA SER A 117 -2.81 -6.51 14.57
C SER A 117 -2.04 -5.71 13.54
N HIS A 118 -0.73 -5.95 13.45
CA HIS A 118 0.15 -5.27 12.51
C HIS A 118 -0.30 -5.44 11.05
N GLY A 119 -0.68 -6.67 10.66
CA GLY A 119 -1.18 -6.97 9.31
C GLY A 119 -2.46 -6.19 8.95
N ALA A 120 -3.36 -5.98 9.92
CA ALA A 120 -4.58 -5.20 9.69
C ALA A 120 -4.26 -3.71 9.47
N ILE A 121 -3.36 -3.13 10.26
CA ILE A 121 -2.96 -1.72 10.11
C ILE A 121 -2.24 -1.51 8.77
N SER A 122 -1.37 -2.44 8.37
CA SER A 122 -0.71 -2.43 7.06
C SER A 122 -1.71 -2.48 5.92
N SER A 123 -2.68 -3.40 5.98
CA SER A 123 -3.73 -3.56 4.97
C SER A 123 -4.60 -2.32 4.83
N VAL A 124 -5.00 -1.68 5.95
CA VAL A 124 -5.76 -0.42 5.92
C VAL A 124 -4.93 0.70 5.29
N THR A 125 -3.64 0.82 5.65
CA THR A 125 -2.75 1.85 5.10
C THR A 125 -2.56 1.66 3.58
N LEU A 126 -2.36 0.41 3.14
CA LEU A 126 -2.26 0.07 1.72
C LEU A 126 -3.55 0.37 0.95
N ALA A 127 -4.71 0.07 1.55
CA ALA A 127 -6.01 0.35 0.94
C ALA A 127 -6.23 1.84 0.71
N GLU A 128 -5.90 2.69 1.68
CA GLU A 128 -6.03 4.14 1.55
C GLU A 128 -5.07 4.73 0.51
N GLU A 129 -3.82 4.25 0.47
CA GLU A 129 -2.82 4.72 -0.49
C GLU A 129 -3.04 4.21 -1.91
N SER A 130 -3.86 3.17 -2.09
CA SER A 130 -4.22 2.66 -3.43
C SER A 130 -4.90 3.71 -4.30
N LEU A 131 -5.52 4.73 -3.70
CA LEU A 131 -6.17 5.84 -4.41
C LEU A 131 -5.19 6.63 -5.29
N TYR A 132 -3.93 6.79 -4.86
CA TYR A 132 -2.91 7.50 -5.64
C TYR A 132 -2.44 6.73 -6.88
N VAL A 133 -2.64 5.41 -6.89
CA VAL A 133 -2.21 4.50 -7.97
C VAL A 133 -3.36 4.13 -8.90
N SER A 134 -4.60 4.22 -8.43
CA SER A 134 -5.81 3.86 -9.18
C SER A 134 -5.95 4.64 -10.49
N TYR A 135 -5.77 5.96 -10.46
CA TYR A 135 -5.92 6.78 -11.67
C TYR A 135 -4.82 6.52 -12.71
N PRO A 136 -3.51 6.48 -12.35
CA PRO A 136 -2.49 6.06 -13.30
C PRO A 136 -2.74 4.67 -13.89
N ARG A 137 -3.25 3.72 -13.10
CA ARG A 137 -3.65 2.39 -13.61
C ARG A 137 -4.74 2.49 -14.67
N PHE A 138 -5.76 3.32 -14.44
CA PHE A 138 -6.83 3.58 -15.40
C PHE A 138 -6.27 4.15 -16.71
N VAL A 139 -5.43 5.19 -16.64
CA VAL A 139 -4.82 5.81 -17.84
C VAL A 139 -3.98 4.80 -18.62
N ASN A 140 -3.18 3.98 -17.94
CA ASN A 140 -2.37 2.94 -18.58
C ASN A 140 -3.22 1.98 -19.42
N ASN A 141 -4.37 1.55 -18.89
CA ASN A 141 -5.25 0.61 -19.56
C ASN A 141 -6.06 1.28 -20.69
N ILE A 142 -6.51 2.52 -20.48
CA ILE A 142 -7.34 3.25 -21.45
C ILE A 142 -6.53 3.77 -22.63
N LEU A 143 -5.24 4.10 -22.47
CA LEU A 143 -4.39 4.55 -23.58
C LEU A 143 -4.38 3.55 -24.75
N ILE A 144 -4.19 2.26 -24.46
CA ILE A 144 -4.20 1.20 -25.49
C ILE A 144 -5.60 0.98 -26.05
N LEU A 145 -6.62 0.93 -25.19
CA LEU A 145 -8.00 0.74 -25.64
C LEU A 145 -8.48 1.89 -26.53
N THR A 146 -8.02 3.12 -26.28
CA THR A 146 -8.30 4.29 -27.14
C THR A 146 -7.63 4.15 -28.50
N GLY A 147 -6.41 3.61 -28.55
CA GLY A 147 -5.73 3.28 -29.81
C GLY A 147 -6.52 2.26 -30.64
N VAL A 148 -6.95 1.16 -30.02
CA VAL A 148 -7.80 0.13 -30.66
C VAL A 148 -9.16 0.69 -31.06
N PHE A 149 -9.76 1.56 -30.25
CA PHE A 149 -11.00 2.23 -30.61
C PHE A 149 -10.83 3.13 -31.85
N GLY A 150 -9.69 3.80 -31.95
CA GLY A 150 -9.34 4.59 -33.13
C GLY A 150 -9.23 3.75 -34.41
N THR A 151 -8.69 2.53 -34.34
CA THR A 151 -8.65 1.64 -35.52
C THR A 151 -10.04 1.17 -35.93
N ILE A 152 -10.91 0.87 -34.97
CA ILE A 152 -12.29 0.45 -35.25
C ILE A 152 -13.04 1.56 -35.99
N ILE A 153 -12.99 2.81 -35.51
CA ILE A 153 -13.66 3.93 -36.19
C ILE A 153 -13.07 4.15 -37.59
N SER A 154 -11.75 4.04 -37.71
CA SER A 154 -11.04 4.19 -38.98
C SER A 154 -11.44 3.14 -40.02
N LEU A 155 -11.61 1.89 -39.61
CA LEU A 155 -12.11 0.81 -40.47
C LEU A 155 -13.55 1.07 -40.92
N ILE A 156 -14.41 1.57 -40.02
CA ILE A 156 -15.79 1.95 -40.36
C ILE A 156 -15.80 3.06 -41.43
N LEU A 157 -14.96 4.08 -41.28
CA LEU A 157 -14.81 5.15 -42.28
C LEU A 157 -14.28 4.61 -43.62
N ALA A 158 -13.32 3.69 -43.58
CA ALA A 158 -12.81 3.06 -44.80
C ALA A 158 -13.89 2.24 -45.53
N LEU A 159 -14.69 1.46 -44.79
CA LEU A 159 -15.84 0.72 -45.34
C LEU A 159 -16.91 1.64 -45.92
N ALA A 160 -17.20 2.76 -45.24
CA ALA A 160 -18.11 3.78 -45.75
C ALA A 160 -17.56 4.41 -47.06
N GLY A 161 -16.26 4.68 -47.10
CA GLY A 161 -15.55 5.13 -48.30
C GLY A 161 -15.70 4.17 -49.47
N ALA A 162 -15.43 2.87 -49.24
CA ALA A 162 -15.59 1.83 -50.25
C ALA A 162 -17.04 1.74 -50.78
N SER A 163 -18.03 1.85 -49.89
CA SER A 163 -19.45 1.89 -50.27
C SER A 163 -19.77 3.09 -51.17
N SER A 164 -19.18 4.26 -50.91
CA SER A 164 -19.40 5.45 -51.74
C SER A 164 -18.74 5.35 -53.12
N VAL A 165 -17.56 4.73 -53.23
CA VAL A 165 -16.94 4.42 -54.53
C VAL A 165 -17.84 3.52 -55.37
N LEU A 166 -18.49 2.54 -54.73
CA LEU A 166 -19.40 1.60 -55.41
C LEU A 166 -20.72 2.25 -55.86
N LYS A 167 -21.19 3.30 -55.16
CA LYS A 167 -22.50 3.94 -55.41
C LYS A 167 -22.43 5.18 -56.30
N THR A 168 -21.27 5.81 -56.44
CA THR A 168 -21.14 7.10 -57.14
C THR A 168 -20.10 6.97 -58.26
N SER A 169 -20.43 7.41 -59.47
CA SER A 169 -19.55 7.37 -60.65
C SER A 169 -18.33 8.30 -60.57
N VAL A 170 -18.20 9.08 -59.48
CA VAL A 170 -17.06 9.95 -59.21
C VAL A 170 -16.08 9.22 -58.29
N ALA A 171 -15.11 8.53 -58.89
CA ALA A 171 -14.14 7.69 -58.18
C ALA A 171 -13.25 8.43 -57.15
N GLY A 172 -13.15 9.77 -57.23
CA GLY A 172 -12.23 10.55 -56.40
C GLY A 172 -12.62 10.69 -54.92
N GLN A 173 -13.92 10.82 -54.61
CA GLN A 173 -14.34 11.17 -53.24
C GLN A 173 -14.34 9.96 -52.28
N GLY A 174 -14.81 8.80 -52.75
CA GLY A 174 -14.81 7.59 -51.91
C GLY A 174 -13.41 7.03 -51.67
N MET A 175 -12.50 7.15 -52.64
CA MET A 175 -11.11 6.73 -52.49
C MET A 175 -10.37 7.57 -51.43
N TRP A 176 -10.62 8.88 -51.40
CA TRP A 176 -10.05 9.78 -50.40
C TRP A 176 -10.48 9.41 -48.97
N MET A 177 -11.74 9.02 -48.77
CA MET A 177 -12.25 8.59 -47.46
C MET A 177 -11.59 7.29 -46.98
N ILE A 178 -11.29 6.35 -47.88
CA ILE A 178 -10.58 5.11 -47.55
C ILE A 178 -9.16 5.42 -47.05
N ILE A 179 -8.42 6.24 -47.81
CA ILE A 179 -7.04 6.59 -47.49
C ILE A 179 -6.96 7.33 -46.15
N ASN A 180 -7.87 8.27 -45.89
CA ASN A 180 -7.90 8.99 -44.63
C ASN A 180 -8.29 8.10 -43.44
N GLY A 181 -9.21 7.15 -43.63
CA GLY A 181 -9.52 6.12 -42.62
C GLY A 181 -8.27 5.33 -42.26
N MET A 182 -7.58 4.78 -43.26
CA MET A 182 -6.36 3.99 -43.04
C MET A 182 -5.24 4.79 -42.35
N ASN A 183 -5.00 6.05 -42.77
CA ASN A 183 -4.00 6.91 -42.14
C ASN A 183 -4.38 7.26 -40.68
N THR A 184 -5.66 7.50 -40.41
CA THR A 184 -6.16 7.74 -39.05
C THR A 184 -5.93 6.52 -38.16
N ALA A 185 -6.16 5.30 -38.66
CA ALA A 185 -5.92 4.08 -37.90
C ALA A 185 -4.45 3.96 -37.48
N LEU A 186 -3.53 4.19 -38.43
CA LEU A 186 -2.10 4.04 -38.22
C LEU A 186 -1.57 5.07 -37.23
N THR A 187 -1.92 6.34 -37.43
CA THR A 187 -1.47 7.45 -36.58
C THR A 187 -2.03 7.36 -35.16
N THR A 188 -3.32 7.05 -35.00
CA THR A 188 -3.95 6.92 -33.68
C THR A 188 -3.37 5.76 -32.88
N THR A 189 -3.11 4.63 -33.54
CA THR A 189 -2.48 3.46 -32.89
C THR A 189 -1.03 3.75 -32.52
N GLY A 190 -0.27 4.37 -33.43
CA GLY A 190 1.11 4.77 -33.18
C GLY A 190 1.23 5.73 -32.00
N ALA A 191 0.39 6.78 -31.97
CA ALA A 191 0.34 7.73 -30.86
C ALA A 191 0.01 7.06 -29.53
N ALA A 192 -1.02 6.21 -29.49
CA ALA A 192 -1.41 5.47 -28.30
C ALA A 192 -0.26 4.58 -27.76
N ILE A 193 0.42 3.86 -28.64
CA ILE A 193 1.54 2.98 -28.28
C ILE A 193 2.71 3.78 -27.71
N VAL A 194 3.13 4.87 -28.38
CA VAL A 194 4.27 5.69 -27.91
C VAL A 194 3.95 6.32 -26.55
N CYS A 195 2.77 6.90 -26.40
CA CYS A 195 2.31 7.45 -25.12
C CYS A 195 2.26 6.37 -24.03
N TYR A 196 1.74 5.18 -24.36
CA TYR A 196 1.67 4.05 -23.44
C TYR A 196 3.06 3.62 -22.96
N PHE A 197 4.01 3.36 -23.86
CA PHE A 197 5.36 2.90 -23.48
C PHE A 197 6.04 3.85 -22.49
N PHE A 198 5.98 5.16 -22.78
CA PHE A 198 6.53 6.16 -21.89
C PHE A 198 5.79 6.21 -20.55
N PHE A 199 4.46 6.19 -20.59
CA PHE A 199 3.62 6.23 -19.40
C PHE A 199 3.83 5.01 -18.49
N THR A 200 3.83 3.80 -19.06
CA THR A 200 3.99 2.53 -18.34
C THR A 200 5.32 2.49 -17.59
N TYR A 201 6.41 3.00 -18.19
CA TYR A 201 7.71 3.07 -17.51
C TYR A 201 7.65 3.88 -16.21
N PHE A 202 7.07 5.09 -16.26
CA PHE A 202 6.94 5.93 -15.06
C PHE A 202 5.90 5.43 -14.08
N TYR A 203 4.85 4.79 -14.59
CA TYR A 203 3.87 4.10 -13.75
C TYR A 203 4.52 2.97 -12.94
N GLN A 204 5.36 2.13 -13.56
CA GLN A 204 6.12 1.11 -12.83
C GLN A 204 7.07 1.72 -11.80
N LYS A 205 7.77 2.83 -12.13
CA LYS A 205 8.63 3.52 -11.16
C LYS A 205 7.86 4.12 -9.99
N LEU A 206 6.63 4.57 -10.21
CA LEU A 206 5.72 4.99 -9.14
C LEU A 206 5.39 3.82 -8.21
N LEU A 207 5.08 2.64 -8.76
CA LEU A 207 4.84 1.42 -7.97
C LEU A 207 6.08 1.03 -7.15
N ASP A 208 7.26 1.04 -7.76
CA ASP A 208 8.53 0.78 -7.05
C ASP A 208 8.71 1.74 -5.85
N ALA A 209 8.42 3.03 -6.04
CA ALA A 209 8.52 4.05 -5.00
C ALA A 209 7.51 3.82 -3.87
N GLN A 210 6.28 3.47 -4.22
CA GLN A 210 5.25 3.10 -3.26
C GLN A 210 5.71 1.90 -2.43
N THR A 211 6.08 0.80 -3.07
CA THR A 211 6.52 -0.42 -2.37
C THR A 211 7.69 -0.14 -1.43
N LEU A 212 8.70 0.60 -1.89
CA LEU A 212 9.86 0.93 -1.05
C LEU A 212 9.49 1.79 0.16
N LEU A 213 8.62 2.80 -0.03
CA LEU A 213 8.12 3.63 1.07
C LEU A 213 7.37 2.78 2.10
N PHE A 214 6.47 1.92 1.65
CA PHE A 214 5.73 1.02 2.51
C PHE A 214 6.66 0.08 3.28
N SER A 215 7.59 -0.59 2.59
CA SER A 215 8.58 -1.45 3.25
C SER A 215 9.37 -0.72 4.33
N ARG A 216 9.76 0.54 4.08
CA ARG A 216 10.44 1.36 5.09
C ARG A 216 9.54 1.71 6.27
N ILE A 217 8.30 2.12 6.02
CA ILE A 217 7.36 2.41 7.11
C ILE A 217 7.12 1.17 7.95
N GLU A 218 7.00 -0.01 7.34
CA GLU A 218 6.84 -1.26 8.06
C GLU A 218 8.07 -1.63 8.88
N ASP A 219 9.26 -1.51 8.30
CA ASP A 219 10.54 -1.74 9.00
C ASP A 219 10.70 -0.83 10.22
N VAL A 220 10.42 0.47 10.05
CA VAL A 220 10.42 1.45 11.16
C VAL A 220 9.34 1.14 12.18
N THR A 221 8.17 0.68 11.73
CA THR A 221 7.07 0.31 12.63
C THR A 221 7.45 -0.89 13.49
N LEU A 222 8.03 -1.94 12.89
CA LEU A 222 8.44 -3.14 13.61
C LEU A 222 9.63 -2.90 14.54
N THR A 223 10.57 -2.04 14.14
CA THR A 223 11.80 -1.81 14.89
C THR A 223 11.63 -0.76 16.00
N HIS A 224 10.82 0.28 15.77
CA HIS A 224 10.75 1.44 16.67
C HIS A 224 9.37 1.71 17.27
N ILE A 225 8.27 1.36 16.60
CA ILE A 225 6.92 1.69 17.08
C ILE A 225 6.33 0.53 17.88
N VAL A 226 6.29 -0.67 17.30
CA VAL A 226 5.67 -1.85 17.92
C VAL A 226 6.32 -2.14 19.27
N PRO A 227 7.66 -2.25 19.43
CA PRO A 227 8.28 -2.58 20.71
C PRO A 227 7.99 -1.58 21.83
N GLU A 228 7.70 -0.31 21.48
CA GLU A 228 7.33 0.73 22.45
C GLU A 228 5.93 0.52 23.04
N PHE A 229 5.04 -0.16 22.32
CA PHE A 229 3.62 -0.32 22.67
C PHE A 229 3.14 -1.78 22.75
N SER A 230 3.92 -2.76 22.30
CA SER A 230 3.60 -4.17 22.48
C SER A 230 4.16 -4.63 23.83
N PHE A 231 3.26 -4.76 24.81
CA PHE A 231 3.46 -5.78 25.83
C PHE A 231 3.28 -7.12 25.14
N ASP A 232 4.38 -7.76 24.73
CA ASP A 232 4.31 -9.11 24.21
C ASP A 232 3.70 -10.00 25.32
N ALA A 233 2.68 -10.78 24.98
CA ALA A 233 2.03 -11.67 25.95
C ALA A 233 3.05 -12.64 26.61
N GLU A 234 4.15 -12.93 25.90
CA GLU A 234 5.31 -13.67 26.43
C GLU A 234 6.13 -12.87 27.46
N THR A 235 6.35 -11.57 27.25
CA THR A 235 7.02 -10.71 28.27
C THR A 235 6.19 -10.57 29.53
N VAL A 236 4.86 -10.58 29.46
CA VAL A 236 4.01 -10.56 30.66
C VAL A 236 4.22 -11.84 31.47
N ASN A 237 4.26 -13.01 30.80
CA ASN A 237 4.53 -14.28 31.47
C ASN A 237 5.95 -14.31 32.07
N TYR A 238 6.97 -13.88 31.32
CA TYR A 238 8.35 -13.84 31.81
C TYR A 238 8.55 -12.84 32.97
N LYS A 239 7.83 -11.72 32.96
CA LYS A 239 7.92 -10.70 34.00
C LYS A 239 7.10 -11.09 35.24
N ILE A 240 6.00 -11.82 35.07
CA ILE A 240 5.26 -12.48 36.16
C ILE A 240 6.10 -13.61 36.76
N GLU A 241 6.72 -14.45 35.95
CA GLU A 241 7.62 -15.52 36.40
C GLU A 241 8.81 -14.94 37.18
N ASN A 242 9.44 -13.88 36.67
CA ASN A 242 10.51 -13.19 37.40
C ASN A 242 10.02 -12.45 38.65
N MET A 243 8.81 -11.90 38.66
CA MET A 243 8.22 -11.32 39.87
C MET A 243 7.96 -12.39 40.93
N VAL A 244 7.41 -13.55 40.53
CA VAL A 244 7.15 -14.68 41.42
C VAL A 244 8.46 -15.25 41.97
N THR A 245 9.48 -15.44 41.13
CA THR A 245 10.82 -15.88 41.56
C THR A 245 11.46 -14.87 42.52
N ARG A 246 11.39 -13.56 42.24
CA ARG A 246 11.91 -12.51 43.14
C ARG A 246 11.15 -12.43 44.45
N VAL A 247 9.84 -12.67 44.45
CA VAL A 247 9.03 -12.76 45.69
C VAL A 247 9.42 -14.01 46.49
N MET A 248 9.65 -15.15 45.83
CA MET A 248 10.15 -16.36 46.49
C MET A 248 11.56 -16.19 47.06
N GLU A 249 12.46 -15.52 46.33
CA GLU A 249 13.80 -15.18 46.80
C GLU A 249 13.75 -14.20 47.98
N LEU A 250 12.90 -13.17 47.91
CA LEU A 250 12.66 -12.26 49.02
C LEU A 250 12.09 -12.97 50.24
N LEU A 251 11.16 -13.92 50.07
CA LEU A 251 10.60 -14.73 51.15
C LEU A 251 11.64 -15.67 51.76
N LYS A 252 12.52 -16.25 50.93
CA LYS A 252 13.61 -17.10 51.41
C LYS A 252 14.63 -16.28 52.20
N ALA A 253 15.01 -15.11 51.68
CA ALA A 253 15.86 -14.15 52.38
C ALA A 253 15.19 -13.64 53.67
N PHE A 254 13.87 -13.39 53.65
CA PHE A 254 13.09 -13.02 54.82
C PHE A 254 13.02 -14.15 55.85
N GLY A 255 12.87 -15.40 55.42
CA GLY A 255 12.85 -16.59 56.26
C GLY A 255 14.20 -16.89 56.89
N GLU A 256 15.29 -16.66 56.14
CA GLU A 256 16.66 -16.71 56.64
C GLU A 256 16.96 -15.55 57.61
N SER A 257 16.46 -14.33 57.36
CA SER A 257 16.57 -13.21 58.29
C SER A 257 15.61 -13.29 59.49
N ALA A 258 14.48 -14.00 59.37
CA ALA A 258 13.52 -14.25 60.44
C ALA A 258 14.04 -15.29 61.45
N GLN A 259 15.11 -16.03 61.13
CA GLN A 259 15.86 -16.78 62.13
C GLN A 259 16.68 -15.88 63.07
N MET A 260 16.85 -14.58 62.74
CA MET A 260 17.59 -13.63 63.58
C MET A 260 16.75 -12.65 64.40
N GLU A 261 15.42 -12.57 64.27
CA GLU A 261 14.66 -11.67 65.14
C GLU A 261 13.25 -12.18 65.49
N GLN A 262 13.09 -12.57 66.76
CA GLN A 262 11.83 -12.90 67.41
C GLN A 262 10.92 -11.67 67.46
N ARG A 263 10.07 -11.46 66.44
CA ARG A 263 8.77 -10.77 66.52
C ARG A 263 8.10 -10.72 65.14
N ALA A 264 7.17 -11.65 64.88
CA ALA A 264 5.90 -11.43 64.16
C ALA A 264 5.25 -12.77 63.71
N PRO A 265 4.83 -13.66 64.64
CA PRO A 265 4.18 -14.92 64.24
C PRO A 265 2.76 -14.73 63.65
N MET A 266 2.16 -13.53 63.71
CA MET A 266 0.76 -13.33 63.35
C MET A 266 0.55 -12.86 61.89
N GLU A 267 1.44 -12.02 61.34
CA GLU A 267 1.32 -11.55 59.95
C GLU A 267 1.79 -12.59 58.91
N LEU A 268 2.79 -13.41 59.27
CA LEU A 268 3.32 -14.48 58.42
C LEU A 268 2.31 -15.63 58.20
N ALA A 269 1.44 -15.89 59.18
CA ALA A 269 0.39 -16.90 59.05
C ALA A 269 -0.69 -16.45 58.04
N GLU A 270 -1.09 -15.18 58.08
CA GLU A 270 -2.09 -14.61 57.18
C GLU A 270 -1.57 -14.50 55.73
N ILE A 271 -0.29 -14.14 55.56
CA ILE A 271 0.37 -14.10 54.25
C ILE A 271 0.50 -15.53 53.67
N LYS A 272 0.84 -16.53 54.50
CA LYS A 272 0.90 -17.93 54.07
C LYS A 272 -0.46 -18.48 53.65
N GLU A 273 -1.53 -18.10 54.36
CA GLU A 273 -2.90 -18.48 53.98
C GLU A 273 -3.33 -17.83 52.65
N ARG A 274 -3.01 -16.55 52.45
CA ARG A 274 -3.27 -15.85 51.17
C ARG A 274 -2.47 -16.44 50.00
N LEU A 275 -1.23 -16.88 50.23
CA LEU A 275 -0.42 -17.54 49.22
C LEU A 275 -0.98 -18.93 48.85
N MET A 276 -1.47 -19.71 49.82
CA MET A 276 -2.13 -20.99 49.53
C MET A 276 -3.41 -20.80 48.69
N ARG A 277 -4.22 -19.77 48.96
CA ARG A 277 -5.38 -19.45 48.12
C ARG A 277 -5.00 -18.99 46.71
N LEU A 278 -3.86 -18.33 46.56
CA LEU A 278 -3.33 -17.93 45.26
C LEU A 278 -2.85 -19.13 44.45
N ASP A 279 -2.19 -20.09 45.08
CA ASP A 279 -1.73 -21.33 44.44
C ASP A 279 -2.93 -22.19 43.99
N GLU A 280 -3.97 -22.26 44.82
CA GLU A 280 -5.24 -22.92 44.47
C GLU A 280 -5.96 -22.23 43.29
N MET A 281 -5.92 -20.89 43.23
CA MET A 281 -6.46 -20.13 42.09
C MET A 281 -5.65 -20.35 40.80
N VAL A 282 -4.33 -20.50 40.90
CA VAL A 282 -3.47 -20.79 39.74
C VAL A 282 -3.71 -22.21 39.23
N GLU A 283 -3.84 -23.20 40.11
CA GLU A 283 -4.25 -24.58 39.77
C GLU A 283 -5.63 -24.60 39.08
N LEU A 284 -6.60 -23.85 39.61
CA LEU A 284 -7.93 -23.71 39.00
C LEU A 284 -7.86 -23.07 37.61
N GLY A 285 -7.07 -22.00 37.45
CA GLY A 285 -6.84 -21.37 36.15
C GLY A 285 -6.17 -22.30 35.14
N ARG A 286 -5.24 -23.14 35.60
CA ARG A 286 -4.55 -24.15 34.76
C ARG A 286 -5.51 -25.24 34.29
N ARG A 287 -6.34 -25.78 35.19
CA ARG A 287 -7.41 -26.74 34.83
C ARG A 287 -8.43 -26.12 33.90
N GLN A 288 -8.76 -24.85 34.09
CA GLN A 288 -9.68 -24.15 33.21
C GLN A 288 -9.07 -23.95 31.81
N ALA A 289 -7.79 -23.60 31.71
CA ALA A 289 -7.07 -23.52 30.44
C ALA A 289 -7.01 -24.88 29.72
N GLU A 290 -6.77 -25.98 30.44
CA GLU A 290 -6.81 -27.34 29.89
C GLU A 290 -8.20 -27.74 29.40
N LEU A 291 -9.25 -27.44 30.17
CA LEU A 291 -10.64 -27.67 29.75
C LEU A 291 -11.01 -26.84 28.52
N THR A 292 -10.51 -25.60 28.43
CA THR A 292 -10.75 -24.73 27.28
C THR A 292 -10.02 -25.25 26.04
N ALA A 293 -8.79 -25.72 26.20
CA ALA A 293 -8.01 -26.35 25.12
C ALA A 293 -8.69 -27.64 24.62
N ALA A 294 -9.17 -28.49 25.53
CA ALA A 294 -9.92 -29.70 25.18
C ALA A 294 -11.28 -29.38 24.50
N MET A 295 -11.95 -28.30 24.91
CA MET A 295 -13.16 -27.81 24.23
C MET A 295 -12.87 -27.30 22.82
N ILE A 296 -11.74 -26.61 22.61
CA ILE A 296 -11.32 -26.15 21.28
C ILE A 296 -11.01 -27.35 20.38
N GLU A 297 -10.28 -28.35 20.87
CA GLU A 297 -9.99 -29.57 20.13
C GLU A 297 -11.27 -30.32 19.73
N LYS A 298 -12.21 -30.47 20.67
CA LYS A 298 -13.52 -31.08 20.40
C LYS A 298 -14.38 -30.24 19.45
N SER A 299 -14.24 -28.91 19.48
CA SER A 299 -14.90 -28.00 18.55
C SER A 299 -14.32 -28.14 17.13
N GLU A 300 -13.00 -28.29 16.99
CA GLU A 300 -12.35 -28.59 15.71
C GLU A 300 -12.74 -29.96 15.16
N GLU A 301 -12.87 -30.97 16.02
CA GLU A 301 -13.33 -32.31 15.63
C GLU A 301 -14.80 -32.30 15.18
N LEU A 302 -15.67 -31.59 15.89
CA LEU A 302 -17.05 -31.34 15.48
C LEU A 302 -17.11 -30.57 14.15
N HIS A 303 -16.23 -29.58 13.95
CA HIS A 303 -16.15 -28.83 12.71
C HIS A 303 -15.69 -29.70 11.53
N LYS A 304 -14.72 -30.60 11.74
CA LYS A 304 -14.29 -31.61 10.74
C LYS A 304 -15.40 -32.62 10.43
N THR A 305 -16.15 -33.05 11.44
CA THR A 305 -17.25 -34.01 11.30
C THR A 305 -18.45 -33.39 10.58
N MET A 306 -18.80 -32.13 10.90
CA MET A 306 -19.79 -31.33 10.18
C MET A 306 -19.38 -31.08 8.73
N ARG A 307 -18.09 -30.82 8.47
CA ARG A 307 -17.54 -30.63 7.12
C ARG A 307 -17.53 -31.92 6.29
N ARG A 308 -17.45 -33.10 6.92
CA ARG A 308 -17.64 -34.41 6.28
C ARG A 308 -19.12 -34.74 6.07
N GLY A 309 -20.00 -34.46 7.04
CA GLY A 309 -21.43 -34.72 6.95
C GLY A 309 -22.19 -33.85 5.94
N PHE A 310 -21.64 -32.68 5.56
CA PHE A 310 -22.19 -31.83 4.50
C PHE A 310 -21.70 -32.17 3.09
N ARG A 311 -20.79 -33.14 2.92
CA ARG A 311 -20.54 -33.78 1.63
C ARG A 311 -21.42 -35.01 1.55
N LEU A 312 -22.73 -34.79 1.32
CA LEU A 312 -23.56 -35.83 0.72
C LEU A 312 -22.99 -36.05 -0.68
N GLU A 313 -22.41 -37.23 -0.87
CA GLU A 313 -22.13 -37.81 -2.17
C GLU A 313 -23.47 -37.93 -2.91
N ASP A 314 -23.54 -37.32 -4.09
CA ASP A 314 -24.34 -37.88 -5.18
C ASP A 314 -23.67 -39.17 -5.67
#